data_AF-A0A7H8HA64-F1
#
_entry.id   AF-A0A7H8HA64-F1
#
_cell.length_a   1.000
_cell.length_b   1.000
_cell.length_c   1.000
_cell.angle_alpha   90.00
_cell.angle_beta   90.00
_cell.angle_gamma   90.00
#
_symmetry.space_group_name_H-M   'P 1'
#
loop_
_entity.id
_entity.type
_entity.pdbx_description
1 polymer ?
#
loop_
_entity_poly.entity_id
_entity_poly.type
_entity_poly.pdbx_seq_one_letter_code
_entity_poly.pdbx_strand_id
1 'polypeptide(L)'
;MPEPKIYNARADASRARLLTGTESPFTITVEFAGGLSQAQEDAFAAAADRWATVIVGDLPDVVLDGVPIDDVLIVAQGADIDGVGHVLGQAHITHVRPAGPEAWALLPVRGEMTFDKADLARMEETGVLGDVITHEMGHVLGIGSLWGAKGLLVGKGTSDPSFAGPAAVAEYQKLRGAGEGVRVPVEDTGGPGTRDVHWRERVFGTELMTGFVGRAANPLSRLTVASLADLGYQVDVDAADAYELPAAAVRPGAGMAVHALAVTSAPVELSRVGLLG
;
A
#
# COMPACT_ATOMS: atom_id res chain seq x y z
N MET A 1 -21.63 -1.10 -23.40
CA MET A 1 -20.95 -0.30 -22.37
C MET A 1 -19.65 0.20 -23.00
N PRO A 2 -19.21 1.44 -22.76
CA PRO A 2 -17.87 1.85 -23.19
C PRO A 2 -16.84 0.89 -22.57
N GLU A 3 -15.75 0.63 -23.28
CA GLU A 3 -14.64 -0.16 -22.73
C GLU A 3 -14.09 0.55 -21.48
N PRO A 4 -13.72 -0.22 -20.43
CA PRO A 4 -13.13 0.37 -19.23
C PRO A 4 -11.80 1.03 -19.59
N LYS A 5 -11.56 2.23 -19.03
CA LYS A 5 -10.27 2.90 -19.19
C LYS A 5 -9.27 2.22 -18.25
N ILE A 6 -8.16 1.73 -18.80
CA ILE A 6 -7.17 0.94 -18.07
C ILE A 6 -5.78 1.60 -18.20
N TYR A 7 -5.02 1.59 -17.11
CA TYR A 7 -3.60 1.89 -17.08
C TYR A 7 -2.83 0.68 -16.52
N ASN A 8 -1.66 0.38 -17.09
CA ASN A 8 -0.80 -0.71 -16.60
C ASN A 8 0.56 -0.13 -16.19
N ALA A 9 0.82 -0.09 -14.89
CA ALA A 9 2.14 0.22 -14.34
C ALA A 9 2.96 -1.07 -14.30
N ARG A 10 4.09 -1.11 -14.99
CA ARG A 10 4.95 -2.30 -15.07
C ARG A 10 6.34 -1.99 -14.57
N ALA A 11 6.86 -2.85 -13.70
CA ALA A 11 8.22 -2.73 -13.18
C ALA A 11 9.26 -2.79 -14.31
N ASP A 12 10.42 -2.16 -14.08
CA ASP A 12 11.51 -2.19 -15.07
C ASP A 12 11.99 -3.63 -15.30
N ALA A 13 11.91 -4.09 -16.54
CA ALA A 13 12.23 -5.47 -16.89
C ALA A 13 13.70 -5.84 -16.65
N SER A 14 14.61 -4.88 -16.83
CA SER A 14 16.04 -5.13 -16.59
C SER A 14 16.29 -5.30 -15.09
N ARG A 15 15.61 -4.50 -14.27
CA ARG A 15 15.70 -4.54 -12.82
C ARG A 15 15.06 -5.78 -12.23
N ALA A 16 13.87 -6.15 -12.71
CA ALA A 16 13.20 -7.40 -12.36
C ALA A 16 14.08 -8.62 -12.68
N ARG A 17 14.59 -8.71 -13.91
CA ARG A 17 15.51 -9.79 -14.30
C ARG A 17 16.77 -9.83 -13.42
N LEU A 18 17.34 -8.67 -13.11
CA LEU A 18 18.55 -8.58 -12.28
C LEU A 18 18.32 -9.05 -10.84
N LEU A 19 17.20 -8.65 -10.23
CA LEU A 19 16.95 -8.88 -8.80
C LEU A 19 16.23 -10.19 -8.51
N THR A 20 15.41 -10.68 -9.44
CA THR A 20 14.54 -11.84 -9.21
C THR A 20 14.71 -12.95 -10.24
N GLY A 21 15.33 -12.65 -11.38
CA GLY A 21 15.46 -13.58 -12.51
C GLY A 21 14.20 -13.72 -13.36
N THR A 22 13.13 -12.96 -13.07
CA THR A 22 11.89 -13.01 -13.86
C THR A 22 12.03 -12.27 -15.20
N GLU A 23 11.28 -12.73 -16.20
CA GLU A 23 11.02 -12.06 -17.48
C GLU A 23 9.62 -11.43 -17.53
N SER A 24 8.81 -11.67 -16.50
CA SER A 24 7.51 -11.06 -16.24
C SER A 24 7.67 -10.15 -15.01
N PRO A 25 7.99 -8.86 -15.21
CA PRO A 25 8.13 -7.89 -14.13
C PRO A 25 6.75 -7.56 -13.55
N PHE A 26 6.76 -7.21 -12.27
CA PHE A 26 5.53 -6.91 -11.54
C PHE A 26 4.62 -5.89 -12.26
N THR A 27 3.31 -6.15 -12.31
CA THR A 27 2.31 -5.30 -12.96
C THR A 27 1.21 -4.86 -11.98
N ILE A 28 0.90 -3.57 -11.94
CA ILE A 28 -0.34 -3.05 -11.34
C ILE A 28 -1.25 -2.58 -12.47
N THR A 29 -2.38 -3.27 -12.63
CA THR A 29 -3.46 -2.82 -13.53
C THR A 29 -4.39 -1.90 -12.76
N VAL A 30 -4.59 -0.67 -13.23
CA VAL A 30 -5.59 0.27 -12.69
C VAL A 30 -6.75 0.38 -13.67
N GLU A 31 -7.95 -0.02 -13.24
CA GLU A 31 -9.19 0.13 -13.98
C GLU A 31 -9.98 1.33 -13.45
N PHE A 32 -10.24 2.33 -14.29
CA PHE A 32 -11.00 3.52 -13.91
C PHE A 32 -12.50 3.30 -14.13
N ALA A 33 -13.24 3.17 -13.02
CA ALA A 33 -14.69 2.97 -13.04
C ALA A 33 -15.49 4.30 -13.12
N GLY A 34 -14.80 5.42 -13.26
CA GLY A 34 -15.37 6.74 -13.53
C GLY A 34 -15.39 7.68 -12.32
N GLY A 35 -15.93 8.89 -12.54
CA GLY A 35 -16.03 9.92 -11.51
C GLY A 35 -14.74 10.68 -11.19
N LEU A 36 -13.68 10.44 -11.97
CA LEU A 36 -12.38 11.12 -11.89
C LEU A 36 -12.16 12.01 -13.13
N SER A 37 -11.41 13.09 -12.96
CA SER A 37 -10.87 13.87 -14.09
C SER A 37 -9.64 13.18 -14.69
N GLN A 38 -9.24 13.55 -15.92
CA GLN A 38 -8.02 13.03 -16.53
C GLN A 38 -6.78 13.27 -15.65
N ALA A 39 -6.66 14.45 -15.02
CA ALA A 39 -5.53 14.76 -14.14
C ALA A 39 -5.49 13.88 -12.89
N GLN A 40 -6.67 13.50 -12.36
CA GLN A 40 -6.78 12.59 -11.22
C GLN A 40 -6.44 11.16 -11.64
N GLU A 41 -6.91 10.71 -12.80
CA GLU A 41 -6.53 9.40 -13.37
C GLU A 41 -5.02 9.32 -13.62
N ASP A 42 -4.39 10.39 -14.10
CA ASP A 42 -2.94 10.48 -14.26
C ASP A 42 -2.20 10.40 -12.91
N ALA A 43 -2.79 10.94 -11.82
CA ALA A 43 -2.24 10.81 -10.48
C ALA A 43 -2.29 9.36 -9.94
N PHE A 44 -3.34 8.60 -10.27
CA PHE A 44 -3.41 7.16 -9.99
C PHE A 44 -2.37 6.38 -10.79
N ALA A 45 -2.19 6.71 -12.07
CA ALA A 45 -1.15 6.11 -12.91
C ALA A 45 0.24 6.34 -12.31
N ALA A 46 0.55 7.58 -11.90
CA ALA A 46 1.83 7.92 -11.27
C ALA A 46 2.05 7.20 -9.93
N ALA A 47 1.00 7.03 -9.11
CA ALA A 47 1.09 6.26 -7.87
C ALA A 47 1.37 4.78 -8.13
N ALA A 48 0.71 4.19 -9.14
CA ALA A 48 0.94 2.82 -9.56
C ALA A 48 2.37 2.61 -10.08
N ASP A 49 2.87 3.54 -10.91
CA ASP A 49 4.26 3.53 -11.38
C ASP A 49 5.23 3.59 -10.22
N ARG A 50 4.97 4.45 -9.21
CA ARG A 50 5.82 4.57 -8.02
C ARG A 50 5.92 3.23 -7.27
N TRP A 51 4.82 2.52 -7.07
CA TRP A 51 4.86 1.18 -6.46
C TRP A 51 5.56 0.14 -7.35
N ALA A 52 5.36 0.19 -8.66
CA ALA A 52 6.03 -0.70 -9.62
C ALA A 52 7.54 -0.43 -9.74
N THR A 53 8.05 0.71 -9.23
CA THR A 53 9.51 0.92 -9.12
C THR A 53 10.14 0.09 -7.99
N VAL A 54 9.39 -0.22 -6.93
CA VAL A 54 9.93 -0.91 -5.74
C VAL A 54 9.49 -2.36 -5.64
N ILE A 55 8.36 -2.76 -6.25
CA ILE A 55 7.94 -4.16 -6.39
C ILE A 55 8.33 -4.61 -7.79
N VAL A 56 9.20 -5.60 -7.88
CA VAL A 56 9.83 -5.96 -9.17
C VAL A 56 9.58 -7.39 -9.60
N GLY A 57 9.30 -8.29 -8.66
CA GLY A 57 9.10 -9.71 -8.97
C GLY A 57 7.67 -10.05 -9.32
N ASP A 58 7.57 -11.00 -10.25
CA ASP A 58 6.34 -11.66 -10.69
C ASP A 58 5.60 -12.33 -9.52
N LEU A 59 4.28 -12.30 -9.58
CA LEU A 59 3.40 -13.20 -8.85
C LEU A 59 2.73 -14.14 -9.87
N PRO A 60 2.18 -15.28 -9.44
CA PRO A 60 1.50 -16.18 -10.38
C PRO A 60 0.33 -15.49 -11.09
N ASP A 61 0.08 -15.74 -12.36
CA ASP A 61 -1.13 -15.20 -12.98
C ASP A 61 -2.40 -15.84 -12.38
N VAL A 62 -3.50 -15.08 -12.37
CA VAL A 62 -4.80 -15.55 -11.87
C VAL A 62 -5.90 -15.26 -12.87
N VAL A 63 -6.86 -16.18 -12.99
CA VAL A 63 -8.12 -15.90 -13.69
C VAL A 63 -9.22 -15.59 -12.67
N LEU A 64 -9.72 -14.36 -12.66
CA LEU A 64 -10.85 -13.93 -11.85
C LEU A 64 -12.05 -13.62 -12.77
N ASP A 65 -13.16 -14.32 -12.57
CA ASP A 65 -14.39 -14.16 -13.39
C ASP A 65 -14.16 -14.24 -14.92
N GLY A 66 -13.19 -15.05 -15.34
CA GLY A 66 -12.81 -15.22 -16.75
C GLY A 66 -11.87 -14.15 -17.29
N VAL A 67 -11.44 -13.19 -16.46
CA VAL A 67 -10.45 -12.16 -16.80
C VAL A 67 -9.08 -12.57 -16.24
N PRO A 68 -8.04 -12.66 -17.08
CA PRO A 68 -6.68 -12.86 -16.59
C PRO A 68 -6.18 -11.58 -15.90
N ILE A 69 -5.57 -11.75 -14.73
CA ILE A 69 -4.94 -10.71 -13.95
C ILE A 69 -3.47 -11.09 -13.81
N ASP A 70 -2.60 -10.30 -14.43
CA ASP A 70 -1.17 -10.25 -14.16
C ASP A 70 -0.99 -9.46 -12.85
N ASP A 71 -0.48 -10.15 -11.84
CA ASP A 71 -0.22 -9.68 -10.48
C ASP A 71 -1.38 -9.09 -9.67
N VAL A 72 -1.77 -7.83 -9.91
CA VAL A 72 -2.74 -7.07 -9.11
C VAL A 72 -3.62 -6.16 -9.99
N LEU A 73 -4.94 -6.26 -9.81
CA LEU A 73 -5.94 -5.35 -10.37
C LEU A 73 -6.49 -4.39 -9.29
N ILE A 74 -6.49 -3.10 -9.57
CA ILE A 74 -7.05 -2.07 -8.70
C ILE A 74 -8.16 -1.33 -9.46
N VAL A 75 -9.38 -1.38 -8.94
CA VAL A 75 -10.48 -0.59 -9.48
C VAL A 75 -10.53 0.75 -8.77
N ALA A 76 -10.30 1.84 -9.50
CA ALA A 76 -10.26 3.20 -8.99
C ALA A 76 -11.48 4.00 -9.44
N GLN A 77 -12.11 4.74 -8.51
CA GLN A 77 -13.24 5.62 -8.83
C GLN A 77 -13.29 6.86 -7.94
N GLY A 78 -13.92 7.90 -8.48
CA GLY A 78 -14.43 9.02 -7.70
C GLY A 78 -15.91 8.82 -7.41
N ALA A 79 -16.33 8.93 -6.16
CA ALA A 79 -17.74 8.85 -5.75
C ALA A 79 -18.02 9.80 -4.59
N ASP A 80 -19.28 10.04 -4.28
CA ASP A 80 -19.64 10.76 -3.06
C ASP A 80 -19.46 9.79 -1.87
N ILE A 81 -18.69 10.19 -0.85
CA ILE A 81 -18.47 9.37 0.36
C ILE A 81 -19.21 10.02 1.53
N ASP A 82 -18.70 11.15 2.03
CA ASP A 82 -19.24 11.85 3.19
C ASP A 82 -19.11 13.38 3.14
N GLY A 83 -18.58 13.92 2.04
CA GLY A 83 -18.46 15.34 1.79
C GLY A 83 -17.12 15.90 2.26
N VAL A 84 -16.98 17.22 2.23
CA VAL A 84 -15.68 17.90 2.34
C VAL A 84 -15.00 17.64 3.69
N GLY A 85 -13.75 17.18 3.64
CA GLY A 85 -12.79 17.21 4.74
C GLY A 85 -12.92 16.09 5.76
N HIS A 86 -13.68 15.05 5.44
CA HIS A 86 -13.82 13.85 6.26
C HIS A 86 -12.99 12.71 5.67
N VAL A 87 -13.58 11.76 4.94
CA VAL A 87 -12.85 10.66 4.30
C VAL A 87 -12.37 11.12 2.92
N LEU A 88 -11.07 11.40 2.81
CA LEU A 88 -10.46 11.81 1.53
C LEU A 88 -10.49 10.70 0.47
N GLY A 89 -10.27 9.47 0.93
CA GLY A 89 -10.27 8.26 0.14
C GLY A 89 -10.24 7.05 1.06
N GLN A 90 -10.62 5.91 0.50
CA GLN A 90 -10.61 4.61 1.17
C GLN A 90 -10.18 3.54 0.18
N ALA A 91 -9.47 2.53 0.68
CA ALA A 91 -9.02 1.41 -0.12
C ALA A 91 -9.14 0.08 0.61
N HIS A 92 -9.42 -0.98 -0.15
CA HIS A 92 -9.48 -2.32 0.42
C HIS A 92 -9.08 -3.41 -0.56
N ILE A 93 -8.67 -4.54 0.02
CA ILE A 93 -8.43 -5.77 -0.73
C ILE A 93 -9.76 -6.50 -0.84
N THR A 94 -10.15 -6.86 -2.06
CA THR A 94 -11.36 -7.65 -2.30
C THR A 94 -11.04 -9.13 -2.51
N HIS A 95 -9.90 -9.44 -3.13
CA HIS A 95 -9.49 -10.82 -3.42
C HIS A 95 -8.00 -11.02 -3.12
N VAL A 96 -7.68 -12.19 -2.57
CA VAL A 96 -6.30 -12.62 -2.30
C VAL A 96 -6.01 -13.98 -2.92
N ARG A 97 -4.73 -14.24 -3.18
CA ARG A 97 -4.22 -15.53 -3.63
C ARG A 97 -4.49 -16.63 -2.59
N PRO A 98 -4.59 -17.89 -3.01
CA PRO A 98 -4.80 -19.01 -2.09
C PRO A 98 -3.76 -19.04 -0.96
N ALA A 99 -4.18 -19.44 0.24
CA ALA A 99 -3.28 -19.70 1.35
C ALA A 99 -2.34 -20.88 1.04
N GLY A 100 -1.14 -20.86 1.62
CA GLY A 100 -0.11 -21.82 1.26
C GLY A 100 1.28 -21.56 1.84
N PRO A 101 2.23 -22.48 1.62
CA PRO A 101 3.62 -22.30 2.00
C PRO A 101 4.38 -21.31 1.11
N GLU A 102 3.81 -20.90 -0.02
CA GLU A 102 4.45 -20.01 -0.98
C GLU A 102 4.54 -18.58 -0.43
N ALA A 103 5.61 -17.85 -0.76
CA ALA A 103 5.78 -16.47 -0.29
C ALA A 103 4.61 -15.55 -0.71
N TRP A 104 4.11 -15.75 -1.93
CA TRP A 104 2.99 -15.01 -2.50
C TRP A 104 1.61 -15.39 -1.92
N ALA A 105 1.50 -16.44 -1.08
CA ALA A 105 0.23 -16.88 -0.54
C ALA A 105 -0.49 -15.73 0.17
N LEU A 106 -1.81 -15.60 0.01
CA LEU A 106 -2.60 -14.47 0.53
C LEU A 106 -2.20 -13.06 0.03
N LEU A 107 -1.25 -12.91 -0.90
CA LEU A 107 -1.03 -11.60 -1.52
C LEU A 107 -2.27 -11.18 -2.33
N PRO A 108 -2.53 -9.87 -2.45
CA PRO A 108 -3.65 -9.33 -3.19
C PRO A 108 -3.68 -9.80 -4.65
N VAL A 109 -4.89 -10.00 -5.16
CA VAL A 109 -5.18 -10.15 -6.60
C VAL A 109 -6.01 -8.98 -7.09
N ARG A 110 -6.97 -8.54 -6.26
CA ARG A 110 -7.85 -7.42 -6.59
C ARG A 110 -8.11 -6.55 -5.38
N GLY A 111 -8.10 -5.23 -5.59
CA GLY A 111 -8.56 -4.24 -4.64
C GLY A 111 -9.38 -3.14 -5.29
N GLU A 112 -9.97 -2.29 -4.46
CA GLU A 112 -10.75 -1.14 -4.91
C GLU A 112 -10.31 0.10 -4.12
N MET A 113 -10.31 1.24 -4.81
CA MET A 113 -9.99 2.55 -4.25
C MET A 113 -11.10 3.52 -4.62
N THR A 114 -11.71 4.15 -3.62
CA THR A 114 -12.77 5.16 -3.82
C THR A 114 -12.37 6.46 -3.16
N PHE A 115 -12.37 7.55 -3.91
CA PHE A 115 -12.00 8.89 -3.45
C PHE A 115 -13.20 9.82 -3.45
N ASP A 116 -13.34 10.65 -2.41
CA ASP A 116 -14.47 11.57 -2.31
C ASP A 116 -14.32 12.71 -3.33
N LYS A 117 -15.29 12.81 -4.24
CA LYS A 117 -15.34 13.90 -5.24
C LYS A 117 -15.33 15.28 -4.62
N ALA A 118 -15.87 15.44 -3.41
CA ALA A 118 -15.89 16.70 -2.69
C ALA A 118 -14.49 17.19 -2.32
N ASP A 119 -13.51 16.29 -2.19
CA ASP A 119 -12.16 16.59 -1.74
C ASP A 119 -11.10 16.52 -2.84
N LEU A 120 -11.37 15.83 -3.96
CA LEU A 120 -10.41 15.63 -5.05
C LEU A 120 -9.79 16.94 -5.58
N ALA A 121 -10.60 17.95 -5.90
CA ALA A 121 -10.10 19.23 -6.42
C ALA A 121 -9.20 19.95 -5.40
N ARG A 122 -9.57 19.91 -4.12
CA ARG A 122 -8.77 20.51 -3.04
C ARG A 122 -7.46 19.76 -2.84
N MET A 123 -7.47 18.42 -2.90
CA MET A 123 -6.26 17.62 -2.78
C MET A 123 -5.30 17.88 -3.95
N GLU A 124 -5.84 18.06 -5.15
CA GLU A 124 -5.09 18.44 -6.35
C GLU A 124 -4.47 19.83 -6.20
N GLU A 125 -5.26 20.83 -5.83
CA GLU A 125 -4.80 22.21 -5.59
C GLU A 125 -3.74 22.32 -4.49
N THR A 126 -3.85 21.49 -3.45
CA THR A 126 -2.92 21.49 -2.32
C THR A 126 -1.72 20.56 -2.51
N GLY A 127 -1.67 19.81 -3.63
CA GLY A 127 -0.56 18.94 -3.99
C GLY A 127 -0.45 17.64 -3.17
N VAL A 128 -1.47 17.28 -2.40
CA VAL A 128 -1.46 16.07 -1.55
C VAL A 128 -2.10 14.86 -2.22
N LEU A 129 -2.84 15.06 -3.32
CA LEU A 129 -3.59 13.99 -3.99
C LEU A 129 -2.73 12.77 -4.34
N GLY A 130 -1.56 12.98 -4.94
CA GLY A 130 -0.67 11.89 -5.34
C GLY A 130 -0.19 11.05 -4.16
N ASP A 131 0.15 11.69 -3.03
CA ASP A 131 0.60 10.97 -1.83
C ASP A 131 -0.55 10.21 -1.15
N VAL A 132 -1.75 10.78 -1.10
CA VAL A 132 -2.95 10.07 -0.58
C VAL A 132 -3.27 8.86 -1.47
N ILE A 133 -3.25 9.00 -2.80
CA ILE A 133 -3.46 7.86 -3.70
C ILE A 133 -2.37 6.80 -3.51
N THR A 134 -1.10 7.21 -3.42
CA THR A 134 0.02 6.27 -3.21
C THR A 134 -0.15 5.53 -1.87
N HIS A 135 -0.54 6.23 -0.81
CA HIS A 135 -0.81 5.66 0.52
C HIS A 135 -1.92 4.60 0.46
N GLU A 136 -3.09 4.97 -0.06
CA GLU A 136 -4.25 4.08 -0.17
C GLU A 136 -3.95 2.85 -1.06
N MET A 137 -3.16 3.03 -2.13
CA MET A 137 -2.70 1.91 -2.96
C MET A 137 -1.77 0.96 -2.19
N GLY A 138 -0.96 1.47 -1.26
CA GLY A 138 -0.15 0.66 -0.34
C GLY A 138 -1.00 -0.29 0.52
N HIS A 139 -2.18 0.14 0.95
CA HIS A 139 -3.13 -0.72 1.67
C HIS A 139 -3.72 -1.82 0.80
N VAL A 140 -4.00 -1.53 -0.48
CA VAL A 140 -4.39 -2.56 -1.46
C VAL A 140 -3.27 -3.56 -1.67
N LEU A 141 -2.01 -3.11 -1.69
CA LEU A 141 -0.84 -3.99 -1.82
C LEU A 141 -0.57 -4.82 -0.55
N GLY A 142 -1.28 -4.57 0.55
CA GLY A 142 -1.27 -5.42 1.75
C GLY A 142 -0.62 -4.79 2.99
N ILE A 143 -0.08 -3.58 2.87
CA ILE A 143 0.53 -2.86 4.00
C ILE A 143 -0.57 -2.53 5.01
N GLY A 144 -0.38 -2.89 6.28
CA GLY A 144 -1.40 -2.77 7.33
C GLY A 144 -2.49 -3.84 7.23
N SER A 145 -3.11 -3.97 6.05
CA SER A 145 -4.22 -4.87 5.75
C SER A 145 -3.91 -6.34 6.01
N LEU A 146 -2.70 -6.80 5.64
CA LEU A 146 -2.31 -8.20 5.72
C LEU A 146 -1.34 -8.53 6.85
N TRP A 147 -0.83 -7.54 7.59
CA TRP A 147 0.17 -7.77 8.65
C TRP A 147 -0.30 -8.78 9.70
N GLY A 148 -1.56 -8.70 10.14
CA GLY A 148 -2.14 -9.64 11.08
C GLY A 148 -2.27 -11.05 10.50
N ALA A 149 -2.80 -11.16 9.27
CA ALA A 149 -3.01 -12.44 8.58
C ALA A 149 -1.68 -13.16 8.27
N LYS A 150 -0.61 -12.39 8.01
CA LYS A 150 0.74 -12.86 7.77
C LYS A 150 1.55 -13.10 9.05
N GLY A 151 0.96 -12.87 10.23
CA GLY A 151 1.65 -13.05 11.52
C GLY A 151 2.77 -12.05 11.78
N LEU A 152 2.77 -10.92 11.08
CA LEU A 152 3.79 -9.88 11.17
C LEU A 152 3.46 -8.81 12.22
N LEU A 153 2.20 -8.72 12.65
CA LEU A 153 1.74 -7.78 13.67
C LEU A 153 1.71 -8.42 15.06
N VAL A 154 2.47 -7.86 16.00
CA VAL A 154 2.53 -8.27 17.40
C VAL A 154 1.88 -7.22 18.28
N GLY A 155 1.09 -7.64 19.27
CA GLY A 155 0.48 -6.71 20.23
C GLY A 155 -0.70 -5.92 19.67
N LYS A 156 -1.39 -6.44 18.65
CA LYS A 156 -2.62 -5.85 18.08
C LYS A 156 -3.60 -5.44 19.18
N GLY A 157 -4.13 -4.22 19.12
CA GLY A 157 -5.08 -3.70 20.11
C GLY A 157 -4.48 -3.36 21.47
N THR A 158 -3.16 -3.48 21.65
CA THR A 158 -2.44 -3.03 22.87
C THR A 158 -1.89 -1.61 22.69
N SER A 159 -1.40 -0.99 23.76
CA SER A 159 -0.77 0.34 23.71
C SER A 159 0.62 0.36 23.05
N ASP A 160 1.15 -0.80 22.64
CA ASP A 160 2.44 -0.86 21.96
C ASP A 160 2.49 -2.00 20.92
N PRO A 161 1.66 -1.93 19.87
CA PRO A 161 1.74 -2.86 18.75
C PRO A 161 3.03 -2.60 17.96
N SER A 162 3.55 -3.66 17.35
CA SER A 162 4.76 -3.57 16.54
C SER A 162 4.76 -4.57 15.41
N PHE A 163 5.46 -4.22 14.34
CA PHE A 163 5.71 -5.08 13.20
C PHE A 163 7.02 -5.85 13.42
N ALA A 164 6.97 -7.16 13.16
CA ALA A 164 8.01 -8.12 13.50
C ALA A 164 8.69 -8.75 12.27
N GLY A 165 8.40 -8.26 11.06
CA GLY A 165 9.08 -8.72 9.85
C GLY A 165 10.58 -8.40 9.87
N PRO A 166 11.45 -9.39 9.61
CA PRO A 166 12.90 -9.24 9.77
C PRO A 166 13.51 -8.21 8.82
N ALA A 167 13.01 -8.07 7.58
CA ALA A 167 13.57 -7.11 6.63
C ALA A 167 13.28 -5.67 7.06
N ALA A 168 12.02 -5.36 7.42
CA ALA A 168 11.64 -4.04 7.93
C ALA A 168 12.36 -3.71 9.25
N VAL A 169 12.52 -4.70 10.15
CA VAL A 169 13.28 -4.53 11.39
C VAL A 169 14.74 -4.16 11.10
N ALA A 170 15.37 -4.78 10.10
CA ALA A 170 16.75 -4.46 9.71
C ALA A 170 16.88 -3.02 9.17
N GLU A 171 15.95 -2.55 8.33
CA GLU A 171 15.94 -1.16 7.85
C GLU A 171 15.68 -0.17 9.00
N TYR A 172 14.79 -0.52 9.94
CA TYR A 172 14.55 0.34 11.10
C TYR A 172 15.76 0.45 12.03
N GLN A 173 16.55 -0.61 12.19
CA GLN A 173 17.81 -0.56 12.94
C GLN A 173 18.84 0.38 12.31
N LYS A 174 18.86 0.50 10.98
CA LYS A 174 19.72 1.49 10.28
C LYS A 174 19.27 2.92 10.58
N LEU A 175 17.97 3.15 10.67
CA LEU A 175 17.39 4.47 10.95
C LEU A 175 17.59 4.93 12.40
N ARG A 176 17.32 4.05 13.38
CA ARG A 176 17.32 4.40 14.82
C ARG A 176 18.62 4.08 15.56
N GLY A 177 19.51 3.29 14.94
CA GLY A 177 20.61 2.59 15.60
C GLY A 177 20.24 1.15 16.00
N ALA A 178 21.19 0.24 15.86
CA ALA A 178 21.01 -1.18 16.19
C ALA A 178 20.84 -1.41 17.72
N GLY A 179 20.07 -2.44 18.08
CA GLY A 179 19.85 -2.84 19.46
C GLY A 179 19.00 -4.10 19.57
N GLU A 180 19.13 -4.83 20.68
CA GLU A 180 18.28 -5.99 20.95
C GLU A 180 16.83 -5.57 21.19
N GLY A 181 15.87 -6.42 20.77
CA GLY A 181 14.43 -6.16 20.97
C GLY A 181 13.85 -5.01 20.16
N VAL A 182 14.62 -4.44 19.23
CA VAL A 182 14.17 -3.44 18.26
C VAL A 182 13.06 -4.05 17.39
N ARG A 183 11.82 -3.60 17.63
CA ARG A 183 10.67 -3.83 16.73
C ARG A 183 10.23 -2.52 16.10
N VAL A 184 9.57 -2.60 14.95
CA VAL A 184 9.06 -1.43 14.21
C VAL A 184 7.73 -1.00 14.84
N PRO A 185 7.61 0.23 15.38
CA PRO A 185 6.40 0.68 16.05
C PRO A 185 5.21 0.81 15.09
N VAL A 186 4.09 0.20 15.46
CA VAL A 186 2.81 0.35 14.75
C VAL A 186 1.93 1.32 15.52
N GLU A 187 1.04 2.03 14.82
CA GLU A 187 0.14 3.00 15.43
C GLU A 187 -0.78 2.34 16.47
N ASP A 188 -0.82 2.91 17.68
CA ASP A 188 -1.59 2.44 18.84
C ASP A 188 -2.76 3.37 19.18
N THR A 189 -2.87 4.50 18.48
CA THR A 189 -3.93 5.49 18.65
C THR A 189 -4.87 5.52 17.44
N GLY A 190 -5.99 6.25 17.57
CA GLY A 190 -7.01 6.32 16.53
C GLY A 190 -8.01 5.15 16.53
N GLY A 191 -8.88 5.14 15.52
CA GLY A 191 -9.89 4.10 15.33
C GLY A 191 -9.37 2.88 14.57
N PRO A 192 -10.24 1.90 14.25
CA PRO A 192 -9.88 0.72 13.46
C PRO A 192 -9.28 1.03 12.08
N GLY A 193 -9.60 2.21 11.52
CA GLY A 193 -9.06 2.70 10.27
C GLY A 193 -7.67 3.34 10.37
N THR A 194 -7.10 3.44 11.58
CA THR A 194 -5.79 4.10 11.81
C THR A 194 -4.86 3.21 12.63
N ARG A 195 -5.36 2.70 13.75
CA ARG A 195 -4.61 1.85 14.67
C ARG A 195 -4.29 0.51 14.03
N ASP A 196 -3.14 -0.06 14.38
CA ASP A 196 -2.69 -1.41 13.99
C ASP A 196 -2.42 -1.61 12.48
N VAL A 197 -2.69 -0.60 11.64
CA VAL A 197 -2.61 -0.67 10.18
C VAL A 197 -1.67 0.36 9.56
N HIS A 198 -1.09 1.26 10.37
CA HIS A 198 -0.13 2.26 9.94
C HIS A 198 1.15 2.21 10.76
N TRP A 199 2.21 2.78 10.21
CA TRP A 199 3.36 3.15 11.01
C TRP A 199 2.98 4.19 12.05
N ARG A 200 3.60 4.08 13.23
CA ARG A 200 3.35 4.98 14.36
C ARG A 200 3.80 6.40 14.04
N GLU A 201 2.86 7.32 13.89
CA GLU A 201 3.14 8.68 13.39
C GLU A 201 4.09 9.45 14.32
N ARG A 202 3.94 9.32 15.64
CA ARG A 202 4.85 9.98 16.61
C ARG A 202 6.31 9.56 16.50
N VAL A 203 6.59 8.42 15.86
CA VAL A 203 7.95 7.90 15.60
C VAL A 203 8.39 8.24 14.19
N PHE A 204 7.52 8.05 13.19
CA PHE A 204 7.91 8.11 11.78
C PHE A 204 7.59 9.44 11.08
N GLY A 205 6.82 10.32 11.71
CA GLY A 205 6.52 11.65 11.18
C GLY A 205 5.84 11.56 9.82
N THR A 206 6.51 12.06 8.78
CA THR A 206 5.96 12.18 7.42
C THR A 206 6.21 10.94 6.55
N GLU A 207 6.55 9.79 7.11
CA GLU A 207 6.67 8.56 6.31
C GLU A 207 5.33 8.22 5.66
N LEU A 208 5.35 7.82 4.38
CA LEU A 208 4.17 7.64 3.55
C LEU A 208 3.06 6.82 4.19
N MET A 209 3.36 5.73 4.89
CA MET A 209 2.39 4.79 5.46
C MET A 209 2.08 5.07 6.94
N THR A 210 2.31 6.30 7.40
CA THR A 210 1.71 6.80 8.65
C THR A 210 0.25 7.20 8.42
N GLY A 211 -0.58 7.22 9.46
CA GLY A 211 -2.03 7.46 9.33
C GLY A 211 -2.44 8.89 8.93
N PHE A 212 -1.46 9.77 8.64
CA PHE A 212 -1.71 11.16 8.27
C PHE A 212 -0.74 11.59 7.17
N VAL A 213 -1.29 11.95 6.00
CA VAL A 213 -0.49 12.45 4.88
C VAL A 213 -0.29 13.96 5.05
N GLY A 214 0.97 14.38 5.15
CA GLY A 214 1.35 15.77 5.34
C GLY A 214 1.46 16.55 4.03
N ARG A 215 1.65 17.88 4.13
CA ARG A 215 2.01 18.76 2.99
C ARG A 215 3.50 18.72 2.62
N ALA A 216 4.34 18.16 3.48
CA ALA A 216 5.75 17.92 3.18
C ALA A 216 5.87 16.67 2.30
N ALA A 217 7.05 16.39 1.75
CA ALA A 217 7.27 15.13 1.05
C ALA A 217 6.93 13.96 1.99
N ASN A 218 6.10 13.03 1.51
CA ASN A 218 5.77 11.80 2.21
C ASN A 218 6.57 10.65 1.57
N PRO A 219 7.83 10.42 1.99
CA PRO A 219 8.71 9.46 1.33
C PRO A 219 8.21 8.02 1.52
N LEU A 220 8.27 7.25 0.44
CA LEU A 220 8.17 5.80 0.45
C LEU A 220 9.51 5.25 0.94
N SER A 221 9.65 5.07 2.24
CA SER A 221 10.95 4.75 2.84
C SER A 221 11.38 3.30 2.58
N ARG A 222 12.68 3.05 2.74
CA ARG A 222 13.26 1.69 2.75
C ARG A 222 12.56 0.76 3.74
N LEU A 223 12.10 1.30 4.88
CA LEU A 223 11.34 0.56 5.89
C LEU A 223 10.04 0.00 5.29
N THR A 224 9.27 0.85 4.62
CA THR A 224 8.01 0.46 3.98
C THR A 224 8.24 -0.54 2.86
N VAL A 225 9.23 -0.31 2.00
CA VAL A 225 9.58 -1.25 0.92
C VAL A 225 10.02 -2.61 1.48
N ALA A 226 10.82 -2.64 2.54
CA ALA A 226 11.23 -3.89 3.19
C ALA A 226 10.04 -4.63 3.83
N SER A 227 9.01 -3.92 4.30
CA SER A 227 7.80 -4.56 4.83
C SER A 227 7.00 -5.32 3.76
N LEU A 228 7.09 -4.92 2.49
CA LEU A 228 6.53 -5.67 1.36
C LEU A 228 7.31 -6.98 1.13
N ALA A 229 8.64 -6.96 1.31
CA ALA A 229 9.43 -8.21 1.28
C ALA A 229 8.99 -9.18 2.37
N ASP A 230 8.75 -8.68 3.58
CA ASP A 230 8.24 -9.49 4.70
C ASP A 230 6.81 -10.01 4.45
N LEU A 231 6.00 -9.31 3.65
CA LEU A 231 4.70 -9.79 3.16
C LEU A 231 4.83 -10.92 2.12
N GLY A 232 5.95 -10.98 1.40
CA GLY A 232 6.25 -12.01 0.40
C GLY A 232 6.43 -11.50 -1.03
N TYR A 233 6.46 -10.19 -1.25
CA TYR A 233 6.86 -9.61 -2.54
C TYR A 233 8.38 -9.69 -2.75
N GLN A 234 8.82 -9.66 -4.00
CA GLN A 234 10.22 -9.39 -4.32
C GLN A 234 10.38 -7.92 -4.68
N VAL A 235 11.28 -7.23 -3.98
CA VAL A 235 11.37 -5.77 -3.99
C VAL A 235 12.78 -5.26 -4.32
N ASP A 236 12.86 -4.05 -4.88
CA ASP A 236 14.07 -3.23 -4.94
C ASP A 236 14.08 -2.19 -3.82
N VAL A 237 14.70 -2.52 -2.68
CA VAL A 237 14.79 -1.59 -1.53
C VAL A 237 15.63 -0.35 -1.87
N ASP A 238 16.51 -0.41 -2.87
CA ASP A 238 17.35 0.72 -3.27
C ASP A 238 16.61 1.72 -4.16
N ALA A 239 15.42 1.37 -4.66
CA ALA A 239 14.52 2.29 -5.35
C ALA A 239 13.64 3.12 -4.39
N ALA A 240 13.71 2.86 -3.08
CA ALA A 240 12.99 3.64 -2.08
C ALA A 240 13.49 5.10 -1.97
N ASP A 241 12.63 5.98 -1.49
CA ASP A 241 12.98 7.37 -1.24
C ASP A 241 13.96 7.52 -0.08
N ALA A 242 14.78 8.57 -0.13
CA ALA A 242 15.58 8.99 1.00
C ALA A 242 14.67 9.39 2.18
N TYR A 243 14.95 8.84 3.35
CA TYR A 243 14.17 9.08 4.56
C TYR A 243 15.05 8.96 5.80
N GLU A 244 14.81 9.85 6.76
CA GLU A 244 15.42 9.83 8.09
C GLU A 244 14.33 9.96 9.15
N LEU A 245 14.57 9.41 10.34
CA LEU A 245 13.65 9.61 11.45
C LEU A 245 13.61 11.09 11.87
N PRO A 246 12.45 11.60 12.30
CA PRO A 246 12.36 12.92 12.91
C PRO A 246 13.35 13.06 14.08
N ALA A 247 14.09 14.18 14.12
CA ALA A 247 15.07 14.46 15.18
C ALA A 247 14.45 14.57 16.59
N ALA A 248 13.14 14.82 16.67
CA ALA A 248 12.36 14.83 17.90
C ALA A 248 10.99 14.18 17.67
N ALA A 249 10.37 13.68 18.75
CA ALA A 249 9.05 13.08 18.68
C ALA A 249 8.02 14.04 18.06
N VAL A 250 7.28 13.55 17.07
CA VAL A 250 6.30 14.35 16.32
C VAL A 250 4.97 14.36 17.08
N ARG A 251 4.26 15.49 17.04
CA ARG A 251 2.88 15.56 17.52
C ARG A 251 1.98 14.83 16.51
N PRO A 252 1.23 13.79 16.93
CA PRO A 252 0.31 13.10 16.02
C PRO A 252 -0.73 14.06 15.43
N GLY A 253 -1.17 13.78 14.20
CA GLY A 253 -2.25 14.50 13.52
C GLY A 253 -1.84 15.83 12.91
N ALA A 254 -0.56 16.00 12.54
CA ALA A 254 -0.11 17.23 11.87
C ALA A 254 -0.46 17.27 10.38
N GLY A 255 -0.83 16.12 9.79
CA GLY A 255 -1.27 15.96 8.40
C GLY A 255 -2.79 15.77 8.26
N MET A 256 -3.23 15.55 7.02
CA MET A 256 -4.60 15.13 6.71
C MET A 256 -4.75 13.66 7.10
N ALA A 257 -5.78 13.32 7.88
CA ALA A 257 -6.06 11.94 8.23
C ALA A 257 -6.41 11.15 6.98
N VAL A 258 -5.68 10.06 6.74
CA VAL A 258 -6.04 9.07 5.73
C VAL A 258 -6.73 7.92 6.46
N HIS A 259 -7.93 7.57 5.98
CA HIS A 259 -8.76 6.55 6.60
C HIS A 259 -8.77 5.35 5.66
N ALA A 260 -7.70 4.55 5.75
CA ALA A 260 -7.52 3.38 4.93
C ALA A 260 -8.69 2.37 5.04
N LEU A 261 -9.31 2.25 6.20
CA LEU A 261 -10.11 1.07 6.50
C LEU A 261 -11.37 1.44 7.30
N ALA A 262 -12.35 2.02 6.62
CA ALA A 262 -13.73 1.98 7.10
C ALA A 262 -14.29 0.55 6.92
N VAL A 263 -13.90 -0.36 7.82
CA VAL A 263 -14.60 -1.63 8.12
C VAL A 263 -14.96 -2.45 6.87
N THR A 264 -13.94 -2.93 6.14
CA THR A 264 -14.20 -3.77 4.97
C THR A 264 -14.33 -5.24 5.36
N SER A 265 -15.11 -5.99 4.59
CA SER A 265 -15.21 -7.44 4.77
C SER A 265 -13.85 -8.10 4.53
N ALA A 266 -13.59 -9.22 5.19
CA ALA A 266 -12.41 -10.03 4.88
C ALA A 266 -12.36 -10.32 3.37
N PRO A 267 -11.17 -10.23 2.73
CA PRO A 267 -11.06 -10.48 1.30
C PRO A 267 -11.43 -11.94 0.98
N VAL A 268 -11.93 -12.16 -0.23
CA VAL A 268 -12.19 -13.50 -0.75
C VAL A 268 -10.87 -14.16 -1.09
N GLU A 269 -10.56 -15.27 -0.43
CA GLU A 269 -9.45 -16.14 -0.82
C GLU A 269 -9.83 -16.94 -2.05
N LEU A 270 -9.02 -16.83 -3.11
CA LEU A 270 -9.25 -17.60 -4.33
C LEU A 270 -8.91 -19.08 -4.13
N SER A 271 -9.56 -19.93 -4.92
CA SER A 271 -9.22 -21.35 -4.96
C SER A 271 -7.91 -21.59 -5.71
N ARG A 272 -7.16 -22.63 -5.32
CA ARG A 272 -5.93 -23.04 -6.03
C ARG A 272 -6.14 -23.43 -7.50
N VAL A 273 -7.37 -23.67 -7.93
CA VAL A 273 -7.70 -24.10 -9.30
C VAL A 273 -7.59 -22.93 -10.31
N GLY A 274 -7.61 -21.68 -9.83
CA GLY A 274 -7.55 -20.48 -10.68
C GLY A 274 -6.16 -19.89 -10.91
N LEU A 275 -5.11 -20.52 -10.36
CA LEU A 275 -3.72 -20.11 -10.59
C LEU A 275 -3.26 -20.61 -11.96
N LEU A 276 -2.70 -19.72 -12.76
CA LEU A 276 -1.95 -20.06 -13.96
C LEU A 276 -0.48 -20.28 -13.56
N GLY A 277 0.15 -21.28 -14.17
CA GLY A 277 1.51 -21.73 -13.82
C GLY A 277 2.58 -21.17 -14.73
#